data_AF-A0ABD5IWE7-F1
#
_entry.id   AF-A0ABD5IWE7-F1
#
_cell.length_a   1.000
_cell.length_b   1.000
_cell.length_c   1.000
_cell.angle_alpha   90.00
_cell.angle_beta   90.00
_cell.angle_gamma   90.00
#
_symmetry.space_group_name_H-M   'P 1'
#
loop_
_entity.id
_entity.type
_entity.pdbx_description
1 polymer ?
#
loop_
_entity_poly.entity_id
_entity_poly.type
_entity_poly.pdbx_seq_one_letter_code
_entity_poly.pdbx_strand_id
1 'polypeptide(L)'
;MEKFTQDQAQVVYELRHAFPMKALLSLADIPRSTYYYWVKNFGRPDPDAELKGIIQAIDDEHEGRYGYRRIRDELTNRGHKKVQRIMKKMGIKKYCSYKELSFRQR
;
A
#
# COMPACT_ATOMS: atom_id res chain seq x y z
N MET A 1 0.77 8.67 18.50
CA MET A 1 0.37 9.54 17.38
C MET A 1 -0.49 8.72 16.44
N GLU A 2 -1.81 8.89 16.53
CA GLU A 2 -2.74 8.36 15.52
C GLU A 2 -2.34 8.87 14.14
N LYS A 3 -2.29 7.97 13.15
CA LYS A 3 -1.93 8.32 11.79
C LYS A 3 -3.19 8.80 11.09
N PHE A 4 -3.21 10.06 10.65
CA PHE A 4 -4.29 10.57 9.80
C PHE A 4 -4.42 9.75 8.52
N THR A 5 -5.65 9.36 8.24
CA THR A 5 -5.98 8.50 7.09
C THR A 5 -6.46 9.35 5.90
N GLN A 6 -6.28 8.80 4.70
CA GLN A 6 -6.83 9.36 3.47
C GLN A 6 -8.36 9.54 3.60
N ASP A 7 -9.03 8.59 4.25
CA ASP A 7 -10.48 8.55 4.42
C ASP A 7 -11.00 9.75 5.23
N GLN A 8 -10.32 10.13 6.31
CA GLN A 8 -10.68 11.31 7.11
C GLN A 8 -10.59 12.60 6.29
N ALA A 9 -9.54 12.74 5.47
CA ALA A 9 -9.41 13.90 4.59
C ALA A 9 -10.52 13.91 3.52
N GLN A 10 -11.03 12.74 3.12
CA GLN A 10 -12.08 12.62 2.11
C GLN A 10 -13.44 13.05 2.67
N VAL A 11 -13.76 12.63 3.90
CA VAL A 11 -14.96 13.10 4.62
C VAL A 11 -14.93 14.63 4.77
N VAL A 12 -13.78 15.20 5.16
CA VAL A 12 -13.62 16.67 5.26
C VAL A 12 -13.77 17.36 3.89
N TYR A 13 -13.29 16.71 2.82
CA TYR A 13 -13.42 17.24 1.46
C TYR A 13 -14.88 17.30 1.00
N GLU A 14 -15.72 16.33 1.37
CA GLU A 14 -17.15 16.32 1.05
C GLU A 14 -17.90 17.42 1.81
N LEU A 15 -17.60 17.56 3.11
CA LEU A 15 -18.24 18.53 4.01
C LEU A 15 -17.84 19.99 3.75
N ARG A 16 -16.85 20.25 2.88
CA ARG A 16 -16.35 21.61 2.56
C ARG A 16 -17.42 22.58 2.05
N HIS A 17 -18.52 22.06 1.51
CA HIS A 17 -19.61 22.87 0.93
C HIS A 17 -20.61 23.32 2.00
N ALA A 18 -20.71 22.59 3.11
CA ALA A 18 -21.67 22.86 4.18
C ALA A 18 -21.05 23.65 5.34
N PHE A 19 -19.74 23.53 5.57
CA PHE A 19 -19.07 24.09 6.74
C PHE A 19 -17.75 24.79 6.42
N PRO A 20 -17.34 25.80 7.23
CA PRO A 20 -16.05 26.46 7.05
C PRO A 20 -14.90 25.49 7.35
N MET A 21 -13.95 25.41 6.41
CA MET A 21 -12.79 24.50 6.48
C MET A 21 -12.00 24.61 7.80
N LYS A 22 -11.88 25.82 8.37
CA LYS A 22 -11.17 26.03 9.63
C LYS A 22 -11.82 25.26 10.80
N ALA A 23 -13.15 25.19 10.84
CA ALA A 23 -13.88 24.46 11.87
C ALA A 23 -13.74 22.95 11.66
N LEU A 24 -13.87 22.48 10.41
CA LEU A 24 -13.73 21.05 10.07
C LEU A 24 -12.34 20.51 10.44
N LEU A 25 -11.28 21.26 10.11
CA LEU A 25 -9.90 20.85 10.42
C LEU A 25 -9.61 20.89 11.92
N SER A 26 -10.19 21.86 12.64
CA SER A 26 -10.05 21.93 14.10
C SER A 26 -10.80 20.80 14.80
N LEU A 27 -11.97 20.39 14.28
CA LEU A 27 -12.75 19.29 14.84
C LEU A 27 -12.06 17.94 14.59
N ALA A 28 -11.54 17.77 13.38
CA ALA A 28 -10.85 16.55 12.99
C ALA A 28 -9.40 16.48 13.50
N ASP A 29 -8.88 17.52 14.16
CA ASP A 29 -7.47 17.67 14.58
C ASP A 29 -6.45 17.50 13.44
N ILE A 30 -6.82 17.92 12.22
CA ILE A 30 -6.00 17.78 11.01
C ILE A 30 -5.18 19.05 10.76
N PRO A 31 -3.84 18.96 10.65
CA PRO A 31 -3.04 20.07 10.15
C PRO A 31 -3.44 20.43 8.71
N ARG A 32 -3.59 21.73 8.43
CA ARG A 32 -3.91 22.23 7.08
C ARG A 32 -3.01 21.66 5.99
N SER A 33 -1.70 21.54 6.25
CA SER A 33 -0.73 20.98 5.31
C SER A 33 -1.06 19.52 4.95
N THR A 34 -1.43 18.71 5.94
CA THR A 34 -1.83 17.31 5.76
C THR A 34 -3.10 17.21 4.92
N TYR A 35 -4.11 18.04 5.19
CA TYR A 35 -5.34 18.08 4.40
C TYR A 35 -5.04 18.39 2.93
N TYR A 36 -4.33 19.48 2.63
CA TYR A 36 -4.03 19.85 1.25
C TYR A 36 -3.10 18.85 0.53
N TYR A 37 -2.24 18.16 1.28
CA TYR A 37 -1.46 17.03 0.74
C TYR A 37 -2.36 15.91 0.24
N TRP A 38 -3.35 15.49 1.04
CA TRP A 38 -4.29 14.44 0.65
C TRP A 38 -5.22 14.90 -0.49
N VAL A 39 -5.72 16.13 -0.45
CA VAL A 39 -6.55 16.70 -1.52
C VAL A 39 -5.84 16.67 -2.87
N LYS A 40 -4.54 17.00 -2.90
CA LYS A 40 -3.73 16.95 -4.12
C LYS A 40 -3.52 15.53 -4.66
N ASN A 41 -3.67 14.51 -3.81
CA ASN A 41 -3.36 13.12 -4.11
C ASN A 41 -4.60 12.22 -4.29
N PHE A 42 -5.82 12.66 -3.98
CA PHE A 42 -7.05 11.83 -4.03
C PHE A 42 -7.32 11.13 -5.37
N GLY A 43 -6.84 11.69 -6.49
CA GLY A 43 -7.04 11.11 -7.83
C GLY A 43 -5.77 10.54 -8.45
N ARG A 44 -4.66 10.44 -7.71
CA ARG A 44 -3.41 9.94 -8.29
C ARG A 44 -3.45 8.40 -8.34
N PRO A 45 -3.33 7.79 -9.53
CA PRO A 45 -3.18 6.34 -9.60
C PRO A 45 -1.91 5.94 -8.85
N ASP A 46 -1.96 4.79 -8.18
CA ASP A 46 -0.80 4.27 -7.48
C ASP A 46 0.33 4.04 -8.51
N PRO A 47 1.48 4.77 -8.40
CA PRO A 47 2.58 4.63 -9.34
C PRO A 47 3.26 3.25 -9.26
N ASP A 48 2.91 2.46 -8.24
CA ASP A 48 3.36 1.09 -8.07
C ASP A 48 2.31 0.06 -8.54
N ALA A 49 1.13 0.47 -9.03
CA ALA A 49 0.02 -0.45 -9.36
C ALA A 49 0.41 -1.54 -10.37
N GLU A 50 1.05 -1.18 -11.48
CA GLU A 50 1.49 -2.15 -12.48
C GLU A 50 2.49 -3.15 -11.89
N LEU A 51 3.46 -2.65 -11.13
CA LEU A 51 4.50 -3.49 -10.53
C LEU A 51 3.93 -4.40 -9.44
N LYS A 52 2.93 -3.92 -8.69
CA LYS A 52 2.14 -4.72 -7.75
C LYS A 52 1.43 -5.87 -8.48
N GLY A 53 0.80 -5.59 -9.61
CA GLY A 53 0.12 -6.62 -10.41
C GLY A 53 1.09 -7.71 -10.89
N ILE A 54 2.27 -7.33 -11.37
CA ILE A 54 3.28 -8.30 -11.82
C ILE A 54 3.84 -9.12 -10.64
N ILE A 55 4.14 -8.48 -9.51
CA ILE A 55 4.61 -9.19 -8.31
C ILE A 55 3.57 -10.20 -7.85
N GLN A 56 2.28 -9.83 -7.87
CA GLN A 56 1.19 -10.72 -7.48
C GLN A 56 1.06 -11.89 -8.46
N ALA A 57 1.13 -11.64 -9.76
CA ALA A 57 1.06 -12.69 -10.78
C ALA A 57 2.18 -13.73 -10.60
N ILE A 58 3.42 -13.27 -10.35
CA ILE A 58 4.56 -14.14 -10.08
C ILE A 58 4.38 -14.93 -8.78
N ASP A 59 3.85 -14.28 -7.74
CA ASP A 59 3.60 -14.92 -6.45
C ASP A 59 2.53 -16.02 -6.59
N ASP A 60 1.45 -15.75 -7.33
CA ASP A 60 0.37 -16.68 -7.58
C ASP A 60 0.81 -17.87 -8.46
N GLU A 61 1.58 -17.61 -9.52
CA GLU A 61 2.16 -18.65 -10.39
C GLU A 61 3.03 -19.64 -9.60
N HIS A 62 3.73 -19.14 -8.58
CA HIS A 62 4.62 -19.93 -7.74
C HIS A 62 4.03 -20.29 -6.38
N GLU A 63 2.72 -20.14 -6.17
CA GLU A 63 2.00 -20.47 -4.92
C GLU A 63 2.58 -19.81 -3.65
N GLY A 64 3.09 -18.58 -3.73
CA GLY A 64 3.74 -17.91 -2.60
C GLY A 64 5.11 -18.51 -2.23
N ARG A 65 5.61 -19.47 -3.02
CA ARG A 65 6.92 -20.10 -2.82
C ARG A 65 8.03 -19.25 -3.37
N TYR A 66 7.77 -18.04 -3.87
CA TYR A 66 8.78 -17.12 -4.39
C TYR A 66 9.01 -15.94 -3.44
N GLY A 67 10.29 -15.64 -3.24
CA GLY A 67 10.73 -14.65 -2.27
C GLY A 67 11.32 -13.48 -3.01
N TYR A 68 11.60 -12.42 -2.29
CA TYR A 68 12.18 -11.20 -2.84
C TYR A 68 13.28 -11.45 -3.90
N ARG A 69 14.24 -12.33 -3.60
CA ARG A 69 15.34 -12.64 -4.52
C ARG A 69 14.84 -13.26 -5.84
N ARG A 70 13.97 -14.28 -5.79
CA ARG A 70 13.45 -14.94 -6.99
C ARG A 70 12.53 -14.03 -7.81
N ILE A 71 11.66 -13.28 -7.13
CA ILE A 71 10.76 -12.31 -7.79
C ILE A 71 11.58 -11.20 -8.49
N ARG A 72 12.66 -10.73 -7.84
CA ARG A 72 13.58 -9.76 -8.45
C ARG A 72 14.26 -10.33 -9.69
N ASP A 73 14.69 -11.59 -9.64
CA ASP A 73 15.40 -12.22 -10.75
C ASP A 73 14.48 -12.39 -11.98
N GLU A 74 13.19 -12.70 -11.78
CA GLU A 74 12.20 -12.72 -12.87
C GLU A 74 11.89 -11.33 -13.44
N LEU A 75 11.89 -10.31 -12.58
CA LEU A 75 11.61 -8.92 -12.98
C LEU A 75 12.75 -8.24 -13.78
N THR A 76 13.80 -8.97 -14.18
CA THR A 76 14.84 -8.59 -15.15
C THR A 76 15.16 -7.08 -15.12
N ASN A 77 15.75 -6.60 -14.03
CA ASN A 77 16.19 -5.21 -13.80
C ASN A 77 15.15 -4.13 -13.44
N ARG A 78 13.89 -4.46 -13.09
CA ARG A 78 13.00 -3.47 -12.46
C ARG A 78 13.43 -3.17 -11.01
N GLY A 79 14.44 -2.32 -10.84
CA GLY A 79 14.87 -1.67 -9.58
C GLY A 79 14.70 -2.47 -8.28
N HIS A 80 15.76 -3.19 -7.87
CA HIS A 80 15.89 -4.01 -6.64
C HIS A 80 15.13 -3.48 -5.41
N LYS A 81 15.32 -2.20 -5.07
CA LYS A 81 14.76 -1.58 -3.85
C LYS A 81 13.25 -1.31 -3.94
N LYS A 82 12.72 -1.10 -5.17
CA LYS A 82 11.29 -0.81 -5.40
C LYS A 82 10.46 -2.05 -5.15
N VAL A 83 10.88 -3.19 -5.70
CA VAL A 83 10.25 -4.51 -5.50
C VAL A 83 10.18 -4.86 -4.02
N GLN A 84 11.30 -4.74 -3.28
CA GLN A 84 11.34 -5.06 -1.86
C GLN A 84 10.38 -4.18 -1.03
N ARG A 85 10.34 -2.87 -1.32
CA ARG A 85 9.42 -1.94 -0.66
C ARG A 85 7.96 -2.31 -0.91
N ILE A 86 7.62 -2.66 -2.16
CA ILE A 86 6.26 -3.01 -2.56
C ILE A 86 5.83 -4.32 -1.89
N MET A 87 6.65 -5.36 -1.94
CA MET A 87 6.38 -6.62 -1.25
C MET A 87 6.13 -6.42 0.26
N LYS A 88 6.95 -5.58 0.91
CA LYS A 88 6.75 -5.25 2.33
C LYS A 88 5.43 -4.53 2.58
N LYS A 89 5.02 -3.61 1.69
CA LYS A 89 3.72 -2.91 1.77
C LYS A 89 2.54 -3.88 1.57
N MET A 90 2.70 -4.86 0.69
CA MET A 90 1.69 -5.90 0.42
C MET A 90 1.66 -6.99 1.49
N GLY A 91 2.61 -6.98 2.43
CA GLY A 91 2.69 -8.01 3.47
C GLY A 91 3.17 -9.36 2.94
N ILE A 92 3.71 -9.43 1.71
CA ILE A 92 4.27 -10.65 1.12
C ILE A 92 5.53 -11.01 1.91
N LYS A 93 5.34 -11.83 2.94
CA LYS A 93 6.37 -12.45 3.75
C LYS A 93 6.35 -13.92 3.45
N LYS A 94 7.52 -14.46 3.14
CA LYS A 94 7.67 -15.90 3.04
C LYS A 94 7.82 -16.55 4.39
N TYR A 95 7.10 -17.65 4.55
CA TYR A 95 7.40 -18.69 5.52
C TYR A 95 8.55 -19.54 4.95
N CYS A 96 9.79 -19.12 5.14
CA CYS A 96 10.90 -20.07 5.04
C CYS A 96 10.92 -20.90 6.34
N SER A 97 10.06 -21.91 6.43
CA SER A 97 10.27 -23.00 7.36
C SER A 97 10.10 -24.30 6.58
N TYR A 98 11.16 -25.11 6.53
CA TYR A 98 11.16 -26.46 5.97
C TYR A 98 10.16 -27.42 6.65
N LYS A 99 9.31 -26.96 7.57
CA LYS A 99 8.44 -27.77 8.43
C LYS A 99 6.93 -27.61 8.22
N GLU A 100 6.44 -26.65 7.42
CA GLU A 100 4.98 -26.37 7.36
C GLU A 100 4.30 -26.75 6.04
N LEU A 101 5.04 -27.27 5.05
CA LEU A 101 4.44 -27.82 3.82
C LEU A 101 3.57 -29.06 4.04
N SER A 102 3.51 -29.62 5.26
CA SER A 102 2.68 -30.79 5.59
C SER A 102 1.29 -30.47 6.16
N PHE A 103 0.97 -29.22 6.47
CA PHE A 103 -0.25 -28.89 7.25
C PHE A 103 -1.44 -28.33 6.46
N ARG A 104 -1.36 -28.27 5.12
CA ARG A 104 -2.48 -27.81 4.27
C ARG A 104 -3.19 -28.94 3.49
N GLN A 105 -2.90 -30.20 3.80
CA GLN A 105 -3.55 -31.37 3.18
C GLN A 105 -4.15 -32.36 4.22
N ARG A 106 -4.62 -31.87 5.36
CA ARG A 106 -5.47 -32.65 6.28
C ARG A 106 -6.70 -31.87 6.69
#